data_AF-A0A6G2KCF8-F1
#
_entry.id   AF-A0A6G2KCF8-F1
#
_cell.length_a   1.000
_cell.length_b   1.000
_cell.length_c   1.000
_cell.angle_alpha   90.00
_cell.angle_beta   90.00
_cell.angle_gamma   90.00
#
_symmetry.space_group_name_H-M   'P 1'
#
loop_
_entity.id
_entity.type
_entity.pdbx_description
1 polymer ?
#
loop_
_entity_poly.entity_id
_entity_poly.type
_entity_poly.pdbx_seq_one_letter_code
_entity_poly.pdbx_strand_id
1 'polypeptide(L)'
;MTDNISPVAVNAALQSMRNTDFDIQTAMCEVIDNSLQADSKNIKVHVTYSDRTSRKRNRPEQIAFGDDGHGMEGEVLQYCLRLGYSKRYDDRKGIWMTFAAISLCQKIEVHSRPKRGNWNYTYLDIGGLNKDDEPSISPIVQKDLPDEYAHLVGDFGTLVIWSKIDRVDSPVNEGELIHHMGRIYRKFIGDEIIHDKKVVKIDDVRNLYINSEIVKSFDPLFVTKSQQYPNDEITTLDDDGAMLCAVYHL
;
A
#
# COMPACT_ATOMS: atom_id res chain seq x y z
N MET A 1 12.28 -22.19 42.40
CA MET A 1 10.98 -22.17 41.69
C MET A 1 11.17 -21.32 40.46
N THR A 2 10.64 -21.73 39.32
CA THR A 2 10.67 -20.92 38.10
C THR A 2 9.47 -19.98 38.10
N ASP A 3 9.67 -18.72 37.74
CA ASP A 3 8.60 -17.74 37.62
C ASP A 3 7.75 -18.02 36.37
N ASN A 4 6.49 -17.54 36.39
CA ASN A 4 5.64 -17.54 35.21
C ASN A 4 6.23 -16.57 34.17
N ILE A 5 6.44 -17.06 32.94
CA ILE A 5 6.92 -16.25 31.82
C ILE A 5 5.82 -16.06 30.78
N SER A 6 5.81 -14.90 30.10
CA SER A 6 4.95 -14.68 28.94
C SER A 6 5.33 -15.68 27.82
N PRO A 7 4.36 -16.28 27.11
CA PRO A 7 4.65 -17.11 25.94
C PRO A 7 5.17 -16.27 24.75
N VAL A 8 5.10 -14.94 24.82
CA VAL A 8 5.54 -14.02 23.77
C VAL A 8 6.59 -13.07 24.33
N ALA A 9 7.79 -13.14 23.77
CA ALA A 9 8.80 -12.08 23.89
C ALA A 9 8.58 -11.09 22.76
N VAL A 10 7.98 -9.93 23.05
CA VAL A 10 7.45 -8.99 22.05
C VAL A 10 8.48 -8.60 20.99
N ASN A 11 9.68 -8.20 21.41
CA ASN A 11 10.73 -7.83 20.47
C ASN A 11 11.22 -9.02 19.62
N ALA A 12 11.41 -10.19 20.24
CA ALA A 12 11.81 -11.39 19.48
C ALA A 12 10.75 -11.81 18.45
N ALA A 13 9.47 -11.73 18.82
CA ALA A 13 8.36 -11.97 17.91
C ALA A 13 8.35 -10.95 16.76
N LEU A 14 8.54 -9.66 17.07
CA LEU A 14 8.66 -8.60 16.07
C LEU A 14 9.82 -8.87 15.10
N GLN A 15 11.03 -9.19 15.59
CA GLN A 15 12.17 -9.50 14.73
C GLN A 15 11.92 -10.75 13.86
N SER A 16 11.22 -11.76 14.40
CA SER A 16 10.80 -12.92 13.62
C SER A 16 9.81 -12.53 12.51
N MET A 17 8.87 -11.63 12.80
CA MET A 17 7.92 -11.11 11.83
C MET A 17 8.60 -10.35 10.69
N ARG A 18 9.67 -9.59 10.99
CA ARG A 18 10.48 -8.91 9.95
C ARG A 18 11.19 -9.86 8.99
N ASN A 19 11.41 -11.11 9.39
CA ASN A 19 12.00 -12.14 8.53
C ASN A 19 10.98 -12.82 7.62
N THR A 20 9.74 -12.35 7.58
CA THR A 20 8.74 -12.83 6.62
C THR A 20 9.05 -12.29 5.24
N ASP A 21 8.99 -13.15 4.23
CA ASP A 21 9.19 -12.78 2.84
C ASP A 21 7.95 -12.07 2.28
N PHE A 22 7.89 -10.75 2.42
CA PHE A 22 7.05 -9.91 1.58
C PHE A 22 7.88 -9.38 0.43
N ASP A 23 7.42 -9.60 -0.81
CA ASP A 23 7.92 -8.78 -1.90
C ASP A 23 7.37 -7.35 -1.77
N ILE A 24 8.11 -6.39 -2.32
CA ILE A 24 7.77 -4.98 -2.23
C ILE A 24 6.40 -4.66 -2.85
N GLN A 25 6.01 -5.34 -3.93
CA GLN A 25 4.73 -5.06 -4.61
C GLN A 25 3.57 -5.48 -3.71
N THR A 26 3.62 -6.69 -3.15
CA THR A 26 2.62 -7.18 -2.19
C THR A 26 2.54 -6.28 -0.97
N ALA A 27 3.67 -5.86 -0.40
CA ALA A 27 3.65 -4.98 0.76
C ALA A 27 3.02 -3.61 0.45
N MET A 28 3.33 -3.03 -0.71
CA MET A 28 2.72 -1.77 -1.16
C MET A 28 1.21 -1.92 -1.34
N CYS A 29 0.72 -3.08 -1.78
CA CYS A 29 -0.71 -3.35 -1.91
C CYS A 29 -1.44 -3.22 -0.56
N GLU A 30 -0.84 -3.66 0.55
CA GLU A 30 -1.47 -3.53 1.88
C GLU A 30 -1.72 -2.07 2.29
N VAL A 31 -0.88 -1.13 1.84
CA VAL A 31 -1.10 0.30 2.08
C VAL A 31 -2.16 0.86 1.13
N ILE A 32 -2.10 0.50 -0.16
CA ILE A 32 -3.05 0.96 -1.18
C ILE A 32 -4.47 0.46 -0.86
N ASP A 33 -4.61 -0.77 -0.36
CA ASP A 33 -5.87 -1.35 0.08
C ASP A 33 -6.50 -0.55 1.22
N ASN A 34 -5.69 -0.02 2.14
CA ASN A 34 -6.17 0.88 3.19
C ASN A 34 -6.67 2.20 2.62
N SER A 35 -6.00 2.76 1.61
CA SER A 35 -6.50 3.97 0.94
C SER A 35 -7.83 3.72 0.22
N LEU A 36 -8.01 2.55 -0.42
CA LEU A 36 -9.31 2.17 -1.00
C LEU A 36 -10.40 2.01 0.06
N GLN A 37 -10.08 1.40 1.21
CA GLN A 37 -11.01 1.28 2.35
C GLN A 37 -11.39 2.64 2.95
N ALA A 38 -10.47 3.61 2.90
CA ALA A 38 -10.70 4.98 3.33
C ALA A 38 -11.56 5.78 2.34
N ASP A 39 -12.08 5.14 1.28
CA ASP A 39 -12.87 5.74 0.21
C ASP A 39 -12.13 6.84 -0.55
N SER A 40 -10.83 6.67 -0.71
CA SER A 40 -9.98 7.63 -1.43
C SER A 40 -10.29 7.62 -2.91
N LYS A 41 -10.35 8.81 -3.53
CA LYS A 41 -10.49 8.97 -4.98
C LYS A 41 -9.14 8.97 -5.68
N ASN A 42 -8.13 9.54 -5.03
CA ASN A 42 -6.76 9.65 -5.52
C ASN A 42 -5.81 8.99 -4.52
N ILE A 43 -5.05 8.02 -5.01
CA ILE A 43 -4.02 7.30 -4.26
C ILE A 43 -2.70 7.55 -4.98
N LYS A 44 -1.70 8.06 -4.29
CA LYS A 44 -0.42 8.45 -4.87
C LYS A 44 0.72 7.78 -4.11
N VAL A 45 1.60 7.14 -4.85
CA VAL A 45 2.80 6.50 -4.31
C VAL A 45 4.03 7.20 -4.89
N HIS A 46 4.97 7.53 -4.02
CA HIS A 46 6.25 8.11 -4.38
C HIS A 46 7.38 7.24 -3.83
N VAL A 47 8.25 6.77 -4.72
CA VAL A 47 9.43 5.97 -4.39
C VAL A 47 10.66 6.84 -4.58
N THR A 48 11.33 7.16 -3.48
CA THR A 48 12.61 7.86 -3.48
C THR A 48 13.73 6.84 -3.56
N TYR A 49 14.68 7.02 -4.49
CA TYR A 49 15.82 6.13 -4.69
C TYR A 49 17.13 6.77 -4.25
N SER A 50 18.05 5.97 -3.71
CA SER A 50 19.39 6.45 -3.32
C SER A 50 20.17 6.99 -4.52
N ASP A 51 20.87 8.12 -4.33
CA ASP A 51 21.49 8.88 -5.41
C ASP A 51 22.76 8.23 -6.05
N ARG A 52 23.06 8.67 -7.29
CA ARG A 52 23.80 7.98 -8.36
C ARG A 52 25.35 8.01 -8.28
N THR A 53 26.01 7.06 -7.60
CA THR A 53 27.46 6.81 -7.84
C THR A 53 27.93 5.34 -7.83
N SER A 54 27.12 4.38 -7.38
CA SER A 54 27.53 2.97 -7.34
C SER A 54 26.65 2.09 -8.23
N ARG A 55 27.12 0.87 -8.52
CA ARG A 55 26.43 -0.17 -9.30
C ARG A 55 25.05 -0.60 -8.71
N LYS A 56 24.58 0.02 -7.63
CA LYS A 56 23.29 -0.23 -6.93
C LYS A 56 22.15 0.68 -7.43
N ARG A 57 22.00 0.87 -8.73
CA ARG A 57 20.91 1.71 -9.27
C ARG A 57 19.55 1.12 -8.87
N ASN A 58 18.70 1.96 -8.25
CA ASN A 58 17.26 1.73 -8.00
C ASN A 58 16.86 0.93 -6.75
N ARG A 59 17.64 0.96 -5.66
CA ARG A 59 17.12 0.54 -4.36
C ARG A 59 16.29 1.67 -3.73
N PRO A 60 15.06 1.41 -3.25
CA PRO A 60 14.23 2.43 -2.61
C PRO A 60 14.85 2.83 -1.26
N GLU A 61 14.99 4.13 -1.05
CA GLU A 61 15.42 4.72 0.21
C GLU A 61 14.21 5.05 1.10
N GLN A 62 13.17 5.60 0.48
CA GLN A 62 11.88 5.88 1.11
C GLN A 62 10.75 5.54 0.15
N ILE A 63 9.60 5.17 0.71
CA ILE A 63 8.35 5.03 -0.04
C ILE A 63 7.28 5.78 0.73
N ALA A 64 6.66 6.76 0.08
CA ALA A 64 5.56 7.54 0.63
C ALA A 64 4.27 7.19 -0.11
N PHE A 65 3.18 7.02 0.65
CA PHE A 65 1.85 6.70 0.17
C PHE A 65 0.90 7.79 0.67
N GLY A 66 0.29 8.55 -0.22
CA GLY A 66 -0.69 9.56 0.11
C GLY A 66 -2.05 9.24 -0.50
N ASP A 67 -3.10 9.58 0.24
CA ASP A 67 -4.48 9.49 -0.24
C ASP A 67 -5.32 10.70 0.18
N ASP A 68 -6.49 10.84 -0.45
CA ASP A 68 -7.52 11.85 -0.15
C ASP A 68 -8.78 11.23 0.49
N GLY A 69 -8.62 10.10 1.17
CA GLY A 69 -9.71 9.40 1.86
C GLY A 69 -10.14 10.11 3.13
N HIS A 70 -11.02 9.47 3.92
CA HIS A 70 -11.64 10.12 5.08
C HIS A 70 -10.68 10.48 6.24
N GLY A 71 -9.43 10.02 6.20
CA GLY A 71 -8.41 10.24 7.25
C GLY A 71 -8.73 9.54 8.58
N MET A 72 -7.85 9.70 9.56
CA MET A 72 -7.94 9.09 10.88
C MET A 72 -7.79 10.13 11.98
N GLU A 73 -8.43 9.88 13.12
CA GLU A 73 -8.34 10.73 14.32
C GLU A 73 -8.30 9.90 15.59
N GLY A 74 -7.84 10.53 16.68
CA GLY A 74 -7.77 9.91 18.00
C GLY A 74 -6.99 8.58 17.98
N GLU A 75 -7.40 7.64 18.81
CA GLU A 75 -6.69 6.36 18.98
C GLU A 75 -6.60 5.52 17.70
N VAL A 76 -7.50 5.73 16.72
CA VAL A 76 -7.47 4.99 15.45
C VAL A 76 -6.16 5.23 14.71
N LEU A 77 -5.64 6.47 14.73
CA LEU A 77 -4.37 6.82 14.11
C LEU A 77 -3.19 6.06 14.76
N GLN A 78 -3.19 5.91 16.08
CA GLN A 78 -2.12 5.18 16.76
C GLN A 78 -2.26 3.67 16.54
N TYR A 79 -3.48 3.15 16.60
CA TYR A 79 -3.73 1.72 16.45
C TYR A 79 -3.56 1.20 15.02
N CYS A 80 -3.54 2.06 14.00
CA CYS A 80 -3.23 1.61 12.64
C CYS A 80 -1.80 1.05 12.50
N LEU A 81 -0.90 1.44 13.41
CA LEU A 81 0.47 0.90 13.52
C LEU A 81 0.59 -0.30 14.46
N ARG A 82 -0.51 -0.78 15.04
CA ARG A 82 -0.49 -1.91 15.98
C ARG A 82 -0.70 -3.22 15.25
N LEU A 83 0.30 -4.10 15.33
CA LEU A 83 0.21 -5.47 14.80
C LEU A 83 -0.95 -6.23 15.45
N GLY A 84 -1.76 -6.89 14.61
CA GLY A 84 -2.88 -7.71 15.06
C GLY A 84 -4.08 -6.92 15.62
N TYR A 85 -4.10 -5.59 15.44
CA TYR A 85 -5.25 -4.78 15.79
C TYR A 85 -6.21 -4.65 14.61
N SER A 86 -7.48 -4.99 14.84
CA SER A 86 -8.60 -4.55 14.00
C SER A 86 -9.72 -4.07 14.91
N LYS A 87 -10.37 -2.97 14.51
CA LYS A 87 -11.56 -2.45 15.21
C LYS A 87 -12.75 -3.42 15.09
N ARG A 88 -12.71 -4.35 14.14
CA ARG A 88 -13.72 -5.40 13.92
C ARG A 88 -13.01 -6.75 13.78
N TYR A 89 -13.21 -7.66 14.73
CA TYR A 89 -12.55 -8.98 14.74
C TYR A 89 -12.72 -9.79 13.43
N ASP A 90 -13.78 -9.51 12.66
CA ASP A 90 -14.09 -10.16 11.39
C ASP A 90 -13.66 -9.36 10.14
N ASP A 91 -13.25 -8.10 10.30
CA ASP A 91 -12.71 -7.28 9.22
C ASP A 91 -11.19 -7.37 9.27
N ARG A 92 -10.65 -8.38 8.58
CA ARG A 92 -9.20 -8.62 8.48
C ARG A 92 -8.50 -7.66 7.51
N LYS A 93 -9.26 -6.78 6.87
CA LYS A 93 -8.78 -5.82 5.89
C LYS A 93 -8.07 -4.69 6.65
N GLY A 94 -6.78 -4.50 6.37
CA GLY A 94 -5.93 -3.47 7.00
C GLY A 94 -5.07 -3.90 8.19
N ILE A 95 -5.16 -5.16 8.66
CA ILE A 95 -4.28 -5.71 9.72
C ILE A 95 -2.82 -5.84 9.25
N TRP A 96 -2.63 -6.00 7.94
CA TRP A 96 -1.37 -6.46 7.36
C TRP A 96 -0.43 -5.32 6.99
N MET A 97 -0.89 -4.07 6.92
CA MET A 97 -0.04 -2.94 6.51
C MET A 97 1.21 -2.80 7.40
N THR A 98 1.03 -2.79 8.72
CA THR A 98 2.19 -2.69 9.64
C THR A 98 3.10 -3.91 9.49
N PHE A 99 2.51 -5.10 9.36
CA PHE A 99 3.27 -6.35 9.23
C PHE A 99 4.11 -6.40 7.95
N ALA A 100 3.52 -5.99 6.82
CA ALA A 100 4.20 -5.90 5.53
C ALA A 100 5.25 -4.76 5.50
N ALA A 101 4.97 -3.65 6.18
CA ALA A 101 5.91 -2.54 6.29
C ALA A 101 7.17 -2.94 7.09
N ILE A 102 7.03 -3.59 8.25
CA ILE A 102 8.19 -3.99 9.08
C ILE A 102 9.04 -5.09 8.45
N SER A 103 8.48 -5.90 7.53
CA SER A 103 9.29 -6.84 6.73
C SER A 103 10.19 -6.14 5.72
N LEU A 104 9.97 -4.86 5.42
CA LEU A 104 10.75 -4.10 4.43
C LEU A 104 11.60 -2.98 5.03
N CYS A 105 11.10 -2.32 6.07
CA CYS A 105 11.68 -1.11 6.64
C CYS A 105 11.71 -1.11 8.16
N GLN A 106 12.45 -0.16 8.75
CA GLN A 106 12.56 -0.02 10.21
C GLN A 106 11.71 1.12 10.77
N LYS A 107 11.20 2.02 9.93
CA LYS A 107 10.42 3.16 10.41
C LYS A 107 9.21 3.42 9.52
N ILE A 108 8.06 3.53 10.17
CA ILE A 108 6.77 3.83 9.57
C ILE A 108 6.25 5.09 10.22
N GLU A 109 5.98 6.10 9.43
CA GLU A 109 5.40 7.37 9.87
C GLU A 109 4.01 7.52 9.28
N VAL A 110 3.07 8.04 10.05
CA VAL A 110 1.69 8.26 9.60
C VAL A 110 1.28 9.67 9.96
N HIS A 111 0.99 10.49 8.95
CA HIS A 111 0.24 11.72 9.09
C HIS A 111 -1.20 11.45 8.64
N SER A 112 -2.19 11.88 9.40
CA SER A 112 -3.58 11.76 8.98
C SER A 112 -4.42 12.92 9.47
N ARG A 113 -5.36 13.35 8.64
CA ARG A 113 -6.28 14.45 8.90
C ARG A 113 -7.68 14.06 8.46
N PRO A 114 -8.68 14.05 9.36
CA PRO A 114 -10.07 13.95 8.94
C PRO A 114 -10.54 15.25 8.29
N LYS A 115 -11.64 15.20 7.52
CA LYS A 115 -12.22 16.37 6.83
C LYS A 115 -12.43 17.60 7.72
N ARG A 116 -12.65 17.39 9.03
CA ARG A 116 -12.70 18.45 10.05
C ARG A 116 -11.67 18.12 11.12
N GLY A 117 -10.52 18.78 11.08
CA GLY A 117 -9.47 18.58 12.06
C GLY A 117 -8.13 19.13 11.61
N ASN A 118 -7.08 18.78 12.34
CA ASN A 118 -5.69 19.11 12.06
C ASN A 118 -4.94 17.85 11.59
N TRP A 119 -3.78 18.05 10.96
CA TRP A 119 -2.84 16.97 10.71
C TRP A 119 -2.28 16.46 12.03
N ASN A 120 -2.51 15.18 12.28
CA ASN A 120 -1.95 14.45 13.41
C ASN A 120 -0.91 13.48 12.92
N TYR A 121 0.06 13.17 13.77
CA TYR A 121 1.23 12.37 13.45
C TYR A 121 1.52 11.35 14.54
N THR A 122 1.90 10.16 14.13
CA THR A 122 2.48 9.10 14.97
C THR A 122 3.48 8.29 14.14
N TYR A 123 4.28 7.46 14.79
CA TYR A 123 5.23 6.59 14.11
C TYR A 123 5.55 5.34 14.93
N LEU A 124 6.03 4.33 14.22
CA LEU A 124 6.70 3.15 14.75
C LEU A 124 8.13 3.16 14.22
N ASP A 125 9.12 3.23 15.11
CA ASP A 125 10.55 3.12 14.77
C ASP A 125 11.14 1.96 15.55
N ILE A 126 11.54 0.92 14.83
CA ILE A 126 12.10 -0.32 15.38
C ILE A 126 13.59 -0.45 15.04
N GLY A 127 14.17 0.60 14.45
CA GLY A 127 15.60 0.66 14.15
C GLY A 127 16.41 0.85 15.43
N GLY A 128 17.44 0.02 15.60
CA GLY A 128 18.37 0.13 16.73
C GLY A 128 17.86 -0.43 18.06
N LEU A 129 16.71 -1.11 18.09
CA LEU A 129 16.24 -1.82 19.28
C LEU A 129 17.20 -2.96 19.66
N ASN A 130 17.68 -2.94 20.90
CA ASN A 130 18.39 -4.05 21.52
C ASN A 130 17.43 -5.15 21.92
N LYS A 131 17.95 -6.34 22.25
CA LYS A 131 17.14 -7.52 22.61
C LYS A 131 16.15 -7.26 23.74
N ASP A 132 16.54 -6.43 24.72
CA ASP A 132 15.75 -6.15 25.92
C ASP A 132 14.83 -4.93 25.77
N ASP A 133 14.91 -4.22 24.64
CA ASP A 133 14.03 -3.08 24.37
C ASP A 133 12.62 -3.54 23.98
N GLU A 134 11.60 -2.85 24.50
CA GLU A 134 10.22 -3.06 24.09
C GLU A 134 9.84 -2.07 22.98
N PRO A 135 9.42 -2.56 21.79
CA PRO A 135 8.97 -1.68 20.72
C PRO A 135 7.69 -0.95 21.15
N SER A 136 7.61 0.35 20.84
CA SER A 136 6.45 1.18 21.14
C SER A 136 6.08 2.07 19.97
N ILE A 137 4.79 2.39 19.87
CA ILE A 137 4.26 3.36 18.92
C ILE A 137 4.23 4.71 19.62
N SER A 138 4.73 5.75 18.94
CA SER A 138 4.81 7.08 19.51
C SER A 138 3.42 7.66 19.84
N PRO A 139 3.27 8.49 20.90
CA PRO A 139 2.05 9.24 21.12
C PRO A 139 1.67 10.12 19.93
N ILE A 140 0.38 10.38 19.78
CA ILE A 140 -0.11 11.27 18.72
C ILE A 140 0.24 12.71 19.05
N VAL A 141 0.81 13.43 18.09
CA VAL A 141 1.05 14.87 18.16
C VAL A 141 0.50 15.57 16.92
N GLN A 142 0.15 16.85 17.03
CA GLN A 142 -0.13 17.66 15.84
C GLN A 142 1.17 18.00 15.14
N LYS A 143 1.24 17.75 13.83
CA LYS A 143 2.44 17.98 13.03
C LYS A 143 2.04 18.19 11.58
N ASP A 144 2.54 19.27 10.98
CA ASP A 144 2.35 19.54 9.56
C ASP A 144 2.98 18.46 8.69
N LEU A 145 2.50 18.37 7.45
CA LEU A 145 3.05 17.46 6.46
C LEU A 145 4.49 17.85 6.10
N PRO A 146 5.37 16.87 5.82
CA PRO A 146 6.66 17.18 5.21
C PRO A 146 6.44 17.72 3.79
N ASP A 147 7.06 18.88 3.48
CA ASP A 147 6.86 19.61 2.22
C ASP A 147 7.07 18.74 0.98
N GLU A 148 8.07 17.85 1.02
CA GLU A 148 8.41 16.92 -0.06
C GLU A 148 7.29 15.96 -0.43
N TYR A 149 6.41 15.59 0.51
CA TYR A 149 5.31 14.64 0.30
C TYR A 149 3.91 15.25 0.44
N ALA A 150 3.80 16.54 0.75
CA ALA A 150 2.51 17.22 0.92
C ALA A 150 1.61 17.12 -0.33
N HIS A 151 2.20 17.05 -1.51
CA HIS A 151 1.49 16.90 -2.80
C HIS A 151 0.83 15.53 -3.01
N LEU A 152 1.15 14.54 -2.17
CA LEU A 152 0.59 13.18 -2.25
C LEU A 152 -0.81 13.08 -1.62
N VAL A 153 -1.22 14.05 -0.81
CA VAL A 153 -2.51 14.05 -0.11
C VAL A 153 -3.39 15.22 -0.55
N GLY A 154 -4.68 15.18 -0.19
CA GLY A 154 -5.61 16.29 -0.37
C GLY A 154 -5.62 17.25 0.84
N ASP A 155 -6.68 18.06 0.94
CA ASP A 155 -6.93 18.92 2.11
C ASP A 155 -7.09 18.09 3.41
N PHE A 156 -7.53 16.84 3.26
CA PHE A 156 -7.65 15.80 4.27
C PHE A 156 -7.25 14.46 3.63
N GLY A 157 -7.00 13.44 4.45
CA GLY A 157 -6.51 12.14 3.99
C GLY A 157 -5.42 11.57 4.88
N THR A 158 -4.63 10.66 4.33
CA THR A 158 -3.54 9.98 5.05
C THR A 158 -2.26 9.98 4.22
N LEU A 159 -1.13 10.25 4.88
CA LEU A 159 0.22 10.07 4.35
C LEU A 159 0.96 9.04 5.22
N VAL A 160 1.40 7.95 4.62
CA VAL A 160 2.25 6.92 5.23
C VAL A 160 3.63 7.00 4.60
N ILE A 161 4.69 7.03 5.42
CA ILE A 161 6.08 7.08 4.94
C ILE A 161 6.84 5.91 5.53
N TRP A 162 7.42 5.09 4.65
CA TRP A 162 8.37 4.06 4.99
C TRP A 162 9.78 4.59 4.79
N SER A 163 10.61 4.48 5.82
CA SER A 163 12.01 4.90 5.77
C SER A 163 12.90 3.89 6.49
N LYS A 164 14.22 4.03 6.33
CA LYS A 164 15.20 3.01 6.75
C LYS A 164 14.87 1.65 6.13
N ILE A 165 14.65 1.62 4.81
CA ILE A 165 14.40 0.39 4.06
C ILE A 165 15.69 -0.42 4.02
N ASP A 166 15.65 -1.62 4.58
CA ASP A 166 16.82 -2.47 4.82
C ASP A 166 16.66 -3.90 4.29
N ARG A 167 15.47 -4.25 3.76
CA ARG A 167 15.13 -5.61 3.28
C ARG A 167 14.67 -5.66 1.83
N VAL A 168 14.96 -4.61 1.05
CA VAL A 168 14.74 -4.59 -0.40
C VAL A 168 16.10 -4.68 -1.10
N ASP A 169 16.49 -5.90 -1.47
CA ASP A 169 17.82 -6.16 -2.02
C ASP A 169 17.93 -5.98 -3.54
N SER A 170 16.79 -5.96 -4.24
CA SER A 170 16.75 -5.83 -5.70
C SER A 170 16.34 -4.41 -6.12
N PRO A 171 16.85 -3.93 -7.26
CA PRO A 171 16.29 -2.77 -7.94
C PRO A 171 14.78 -2.92 -8.14
N VAL A 172 14.01 -1.87 -7.86
CA VAL A 172 12.59 -1.84 -8.22
C VAL A 172 12.46 -1.36 -9.66
N ASN A 173 11.89 -2.20 -10.52
CA ASN A 173 11.52 -1.80 -11.88
C ASN A 173 10.16 -1.10 -11.83
N GLU A 174 10.16 0.23 -11.99
CA GLU A 174 8.94 1.05 -11.93
C GLU A 174 7.90 0.62 -12.96
N GLY A 175 8.31 0.25 -14.19
CA GLY A 175 7.38 -0.19 -15.22
C GLY A 175 6.70 -1.51 -14.88
N GLU A 176 7.44 -2.47 -14.29
CA GLU A 176 6.87 -3.72 -13.79
C GLU A 176 5.93 -3.48 -12.61
N LEU A 177 6.31 -2.58 -11.70
CA LEU A 177 5.48 -2.18 -10.57
C LEU A 177 4.15 -1.55 -11.05
N ILE A 178 4.21 -0.59 -11.98
CA ILE A 178 3.03 0.05 -12.57
C ILE A 178 2.14 -0.99 -13.25
N HIS A 179 2.72 -1.87 -14.07
CA HIS A 179 1.96 -2.92 -14.74
C HIS A 179 1.32 -3.91 -13.74
N HIS A 180 2.04 -4.28 -12.69
CA HIS A 180 1.54 -5.16 -11.64
C HIS A 180 0.37 -4.51 -10.87
N MET A 181 0.49 -3.24 -10.50
CA MET A 181 -0.59 -2.49 -9.84
C MET A 181 -1.79 -2.31 -10.78
N GLY A 182 -1.54 -2.07 -12.06
CA GLY A 182 -2.56 -2.00 -13.11
C GLY A 182 -3.38 -3.27 -13.24
N ARG A 183 -2.75 -4.43 -12.98
CA ARG A 183 -3.42 -5.74 -12.91
C ARG A 183 -4.25 -5.93 -11.66
N ILE A 184 -3.66 -5.67 -10.49
CA ILE A 184 -4.32 -5.89 -9.19
C ILE A 184 -5.53 -4.99 -9.06
N TYR A 185 -5.36 -3.70 -9.31
CA TYR A 185 -6.37 -2.67 -9.04
C TYR A 185 -7.28 -2.35 -10.22
N ARG A 186 -7.23 -3.12 -11.32
CA ARG A 186 -8.06 -2.90 -12.53
C ARG A 186 -9.55 -2.73 -12.24
N LYS A 187 -10.07 -3.38 -11.20
CA LYS A 187 -11.49 -3.29 -10.78
C LYS A 187 -11.87 -1.97 -10.10
N PHE A 188 -10.88 -1.16 -9.76
CA PHE A 188 -11.06 0.15 -9.14
C PHE A 188 -10.63 1.27 -10.10
N ILE A 189 -9.59 1.06 -10.91
CA ILE A 189 -9.00 2.11 -11.76
C ILE A 189 -9.38 2.01 -13.25
N GLY A 190 -9.98 0.90 -13.68
CA GLY A 190 -10.41 0.72 -15.06
C GLY A 190 -11.73 1.43 -15.37
N ASP A 191 -12.07 1.52 -16.66
CA ASP A 191 -13.37 2.05 -17.09
C ASP A 191 -14.49 1.01 -16.98
N GLU A 192 -14.12 -0.27 -17.00
CA GLU A 192 -15.04 -1.41 -17.09
C GLU A 192 -14.59 -2.57 -16.20
N ILE A 193 -15.55 -3.35 -15.72
CA ILE A 193 -15.34 -4.60 -14.97
C ILE A 193 -16.27 -5.70 -15.47
N ILE A 194 -15.85 -6.94 -15.20
CA ILE A 194 -16.73 -8.10 -15.31
C ILE A 194 -17.56 -8.18 -14.01
N HIS A 195 -18.87 -8.02 -14.12
CA HIS A 195 -19.84 -8.21 -13.06
C HIS A 195 -20.99 -9.08 -13.58
N ASP A 196 -21.36 -10.13 -12.83
CA ASP A 196 -22.38 -11.10 -13.24
C ASP A 196 -22.24 -11.57 -14.69
N LYS A 197 -21.00 -11.98 -15.06
CA LYS A 197 -20.63 -12.50 -16.38
C LYS A 197 -20.75 -11.49 -17.53
N LYS A 198 -20.95 -10.20 -17.24
CA LYS A 198 -21.07 -9.13 -18.24
C LYS A 198 -20.05 -8.04 -18.00
N VAL A 199 -19.63 -7.40 -19.08
CA VAL A 199 -18.83 -6.17 -19.01
C VAL A 199 -19.76 -5.01 -18.68
N VAL A 200 -19.48 -4.33 -17.57
CA VAL A 200 -20.21 -3.14 -17.11
C VAL A 200 -19.23 -2.01 -16.84
N LYS A 201 -19.69 -0.76 -16.96
CA LYS A 201 -18.88 0.41 -16.61
C LYS A 201 -18.71 0.52 -15.10
N ILE A 202 -17.56 1.04 -14.69
CA ILE A 202 -17.33 1.42 -13.29
C ILE A 202 -17.84 2.87 -13.11
N ASP A 203 -18.80 3.07 -12.21
CA ASP A 203 -19.35 4.40 -11.93
C ASP A 203 -18.37 5.28 -11.14
N ASP A 204 -17.59 4.67 -10.24
CA ASP A 204 -16.71 5.37 -9.33
C ASP A 204 -15.23 4.95 -9.52
N VAL A 205 -14.64 5.38 -10.63
CA VAL A 205 -13.25 5.06 -10.97
C VAL A 205 -12.27 5.75 -10.02
N ARG A 206 -11.31 5.01 -9.47
CA ARG A 206 -10.22 5.52 -8.62
C ARG A 206 -8.99 5.86 -9.46
N ASN A 207 -8.20 6.82 -9.00
CA ASN A 207 -6.91 7.14 -9.61
C ASN A 207 -5.77 6.62 -8.73
N LEU A 208 -4.87 5.83 -9.31
CA LEU A 208 -3.64 5.38 -8.67
C LEU A 208 -2.44 5.97 -9.42
N TYR A 209 -1.50 6.55 -8.71
CA TYR A 209 -0.28 7.12 -9.27
C TYR A 209 0.95 6.49 -8.63
N ILE A 210 2.00 6.23 -9.42
CA ILE A 210 3.33 5.83 -8.95
C ILE A 210 4.34 6.78 -9.57
N ASN A 211 5.11 7.49 -8.74
CA ASN A 211 6.07 8.51 -9.18
C ASN A 211 5.47 9.53 -10.16
N SER A 212 4.22 9.95 -9.90
CA SER A 212 3.42 10.85 -10.75
C SER A 212 2.90 10.24 -12.06
N GLU A 213 3.26 9.00 -12.41
CA GLU A 213 2.67 8.29 -13.54
C GLU A 213 1.33 7.67 -13.12
N ILE A 214 0.29 7.92 -13.92
CA ILE A 214 -1.02 7.30 -13.69
C ILE A 214 -0.97 5.81 -14.05
N VAL A 215 -1.38 4.97 -13.11
CA VAL A 215 -1.48 3.53 -13.33
C VAL A 215 -2.72 3.25 -14.16
N LYS A 216 -2.51 2.60 -15.30
CA LYS A 216 -3.57 2.20 -16.22
C LYS A 216 -4.03 0.78 -15.93
N SER A 217 -5.33 0.53 -16.07
CA SER A 217 -5.85 -0.83 -15.90
C SER A 217 -5.30 -1.79 -16.97
N PHE A 218 -5.02 -3.02 -16.54
CA PHE A 218 -4.70 -4.12 -17.44
C PHE A 218 -5.46 -5.37 -17.01
N ASP A 219 -6.32 -5.88 -17.90
CA ASP A 219 -7.02 -7.14 -17.70
C ASP A 219 -6.27 -8.28 -18.39
N PRO A 220 -5.68 -9.24 -17.64
CA PRO A 220 -4.93 -10.34 -18.24
C PRO A 220 -5.75 -11.28 -19.12
N LEU A 221 -7.09 -11.22 -19.00
CA LEU A 221 -8.01 -11.99 -19.83
C LEU A 221 -8.43 -11.25 -21.10
N PHE A 222 -8.02 -9.98 -21.25
CA PHE A 222 -8.42 -9.09 -22.35
C PHE A 222 -9.95 -8.97 -22.50
N VAL A 223 -10.73 -9.21 -21.45
CA VAL A 223 -12.20 -9.12 -21.53
C VAL A 223 -12.65 -7.67 -21.42
N THR A 224 -11.99 -6.89 -20.56
CA THR A 224 -12.17 -5.43 -20.52
C THR A 224 -11.09 -4.72 -21.32
N LYS A 225 -11.43 -3.58 -21.92
CA LYS A 225 -10.49 -2.82 -22.74
C LYS A 225 -9.31 -2.34 -21.88
N SER A 226 -8.09 -2.64 -22.30
CA SER A 226 -6.89 -2.11 -21.62
C SER A 226 -6.73 -0.62 -21.91
N GLN A 227 -6.57 0.18 -20.86
CA GLN A 227 -6.18 1.59 -21.01
C GLN A 227 -4.72 1.73 -21.46
N GLN A 228 -3.89 0.73 -21.14
CA GLN A 228 -2.48 0.68 -21.54
C GLN A 228 -2.34 0.31 -23.03
N TYR A 229 -3.16 -0.62 -23.51
CA TYR A 229 -3.15 -1.12 -24.89
C TYR A 229 -4.55 -1.04 -25.51
N PRO A 230 -5.03 0.17 -25.87
CA PRO A 230 -6.42 0.38 -26.29
C PRO A 230 -6.76 -0.19 -27.68
N ASN A 231 -5.77 -0.69 -28.41
CA ASN A 231 -5.94 -1.30 -29.73
C ASN A 231 -5.89 -2.83 -29.67
N ASP A 232 -5.59 -3.42 -28.52
CA ASP A 232 -5.59 -4.87 -28.37
C ASP A 232 -7.02 -5.41 -28.56
N GLU A 233 -7.11 -6.56 -29.21
CA GLU A 233 -8.39 -7.24 -29.39
C GLU A 233 -8.95 -7.68 -28.04
N ILE A 234 -10.28 -7.58 -27.89
CA ILE A 234 -10.96 -7.98 -26.67
C ILE A 234 -11.51 -9.40 -26.80
N THR A 235 -11.39 -10.17 -25.72
CA THR A 235 -12.02 -11.47 -25.55
C THR A 235 -13.52 -11.30 -25.32
N THR A 236 -14.35 -12.08 -26.02
CA THR A 236 -15.80 -12.10 -25.79
C THR A 236 -16.21 -13.16 -24.77
N LEU A 237 -17.31 -12.92 -24.05
CA LEU A 237 -17.91 -13.89 -23.13
C LEU A 237 -19.19 -14.48 -23.76
N ASP A 238 -19.44 -15.77 -23.57
CA ASP A 238 -20.75 -16.36 -23.85
C ASP A 238 -21.80 -16.02 -22.78
N ASP A 239 -23.04 -16.49 -22.99
CA ASP A 239 -24.15 -16.31 -22.05
C ASP A 239 -23.88 -16.93 -20.66
N ASP A 240 -22.97 -17.91 -20.60
CA ASP A 240 -22.53 -18.56 -19.38
C ASP A 240 -21.27 -17.92 -18.76
N GLY A 241 -20.74 -16.85 -19.35
CA GLY A 241 -19.55 -16.13 -18.90
C GLY A 241 -18.23 -16.84 -19.21
N ALA A 242 -18.23 -17.85 -20.07
CA ALA A 242 -17.03 -18.49 -20.56
C ALA A 242 -16.43 -17.68 -21.72
N MET A 243 -15.10 -17.66 -21.79
CA MET A 243 -14.38 -16.92 -22.83
C MET A 243 -14.52 -17.61 -24.19
N LEU A 244 -15.13 -16.93 -25.14
CA LEU A 244 -15.22 -17.34 -26.53
C LEU A 244 -13.99 -16.79 -27.28
N CYS A 245 -12.93 -17.60 -27.32
CA CYS A 245 -11.66 -17.37 -28.02
C CYS A 245 -10.79 -16.19 -27.52
N ALA A 246 -9.58 -16.52 -27.06
CA ALA A 246 -8.47 -15.57 -26.99
C ALA A 246 -7.83 -15.50 -28.38
N VAL A 247 -7.78 -14.32 -29.00
CA VAL A 247 -7.00 -14.17 -30.23
C VAL A 247 -5.53 -14.11 -29.83
N TYR A 248 -4.87 -15.26 -29.91
CA TYR A 248 -3.42 -15.33 -29.88
C TYR A 248 -2.91 -14.82 -31.23
N HIS A 249 -2.27 -13.65 -31.24
CA HIS A 249 -1.25 -13.36 -32.25
C HIS A 249 0.10 -13.38 -31.53
N LEU A 250 0.85 -14.46 -31.78
CA LEU A 250 2.27 -14.57 -31.45
C LEU A 250 3.09 -13.52 -32.21
#